data_AF-A0A2M4B044-F1
#
_entry.id   AF-A0A2M4B044-F1
#
_cell.length_a   1.000
_cell.length_b   1.000
_cell.length_c   1.000
_cell.angle_alpha   90.00
_cell.angle_beta   90.00
_cell.angle_gamma   90.00
#
_symmetry.space_group_name_H-M   'P 1'
#
loop_
_entity.id
_entity.type
_entity.pdbx_description
1 polymer ?
#
loop_
_entity_poly.entity_id
_entity_poly.type
_entity_poly.pdbx_seq_one_letter_code
_entity_poly.pdbx_strand_id
1 'polypeptide(L)'
;SVFHLVLVTMAALVRQCGAEDCGQEELVQCTRPLQLLSATSELSFVTKKEELDQLCPDLHAGLHCIRSYTRRCMNIHQRDHFNKLYHGTNEVIHELCEEGSYQEGTLS
;
A
#
# COMPACT_ATOMS: atom_id res chain seq x y z
N SER A 1 39.10 -25.06 -19.50
CA SER A 1 40.10 -24.15 -18.90
C SER A 1 39.52 -23.55 -17.62
N VAL A 2 40.30 -23.46 -16.53
CA VAL A 2 39.84 -22.96 -15.22
C VAL A 2 39.22 -21.56 -15.33
N PHE A 3 39.71 -20.75 -16.26
CA PHE A 3 39.16 -19.43 -16.60
C PHE A 3 37.67 -19.44 -16.96
N HIS A 4 37.19 -20.44 -17.70
CA HIS A 4 35.78 -20.55 -18.06
C HIS A 4 34.91 -20.93 -16.87
N LEU A 5 35.41 -21.78 -15.98
CA LEU A 5 34.71 -22.14 -14.75
C LEU A 5 34.53 -20.92 -13.84
N VAL A 6 35.60 -20.13 -13.65
CA VAL A 6 35.56 -18.89 -12.86
C VAL A 6 34.57 -17.87 -13.46
N LEU A 7 34.60 -17.68 -14.78
CA LEU A 7 33.67 -16.77 -15.48
C LEU A 7 32.20 -17.19 -15.31
N VAL A 8 31.91 -18.49 -15.44
CA VAL A 8 30.54 -19.02 -15.28
C VAL A 8 30.06 -18.86 -13.83
N THR A 9 30.92 -19.14 -12.84
CA THR A 9 30.56 -18.96 -11.43
C THR A 9 30.33 -17.51 -11.05
N MET A 10 31.13 -16.57 -11.58
CA MET A 10 30.94 -15.14 -11.32
C MET A 10 29.66 -14.59 -11.98
N ALA A 11 29.36 -15.03 -13.20
CA ALA A 11 28.12 -14.64 -13.89
C ALA A 11 26.85 -15.19 -13.20
N ALA A 12 26.94 -16.35 -12.53
CA ALA A 12 25.85 -16.90 -11.74
C ALA A 12 25.63 -16.12 -10.44
N LEU A 13 26.70 -15.63 -9.80
CA LEU A 13 26.61 -14.82 -8.56
C LEU A 13 26.06 -13.41 -8.81
N VAL A 14 26.23 -12.85 -10.01
CA VAL A 14 25.71 -11.52 -10.38
C VAL A 14 24.18 -11.53 -10.62
N ARG A 15 23.58 -12.71 -10.83
CA ARG A 15 22.15 -12.85 -11.18
C ARG A 15 21.15 -12.65 -10.03
N GLN A 16 21.59 -12.33 -8.82
CA GLN A 16 20.72 -12.21 -7.64
C GLN A 16 20.49 -10.78 -7.15
N CYS A 17 20.73 -9.77 -7.98
CA CYS A 17 20.12 -8.46 -7.77
C CYS A 17 18.77 -8.46 -8.51
N GLY A 18 17.71 -8.94 -7.84
CA GLY A 18 16.36 -8.74 -8.34
C GLY A 18 16.10 -7.24 -8.37
N ALA A 19 16.18 -6.63 -9.55
CA ALA A 19 15.71 -5.25 -9.71
C ALA A 19 14.23 -5.26 -9.33
N GLU A 20 13.89 -4.57 -8.24
CA GLU A 20 12.51 -4.39 -7.85
C GLU A 20 11.83 -3.60 -8.98
N ASP A 21 10.82 -4.19 -9.62
CA ASP A 21 10.09 -3.54 -10.71
C ASP A 21 9.21 -2.45 -10.11
N CYS A 22 9.78 -1.24 -10.02
CA CYS A 22 9.12 -0.07 -9.46
C CYS A 22 8.30 0.67 -10.52
N GLY A 23 7.48 -0.09 -11.24
CA GLY A 23 6.59 0.42 -12.26
C GLY A 23 5.45 1.25 -11.67
N GLN A 24 5.04 2.30 -12.39
CA GLN A 24 3.86 3.07 -12.04
C GLN A 24 2.58 2.20 -12.05
N GLU A 25 2.58 1.10 -12.81
CA GLU A 25 1.48 0.14 -12.87
C GLU A 25 1.18 -0.48 -11.50
N GLU A 26 2.21 -0.84 -10.71
CA GLU A 26 2.01 -1.40 -9.38
C GLU A 26 1.31 -0.38 -8.46
N LEU A 27 1.78 0.87 -8.48
CA LEU A 27 1.17 1.93 -7.68
C LEU A 27 -0.29 2.19 -8.09
N VAL A 28 -0.58 2.17 -9.41
CA VAL A 28 -1.95 2.30 -9.92
C VAL A 28 -2.83 1.13 -9.49
N GLN A 29 -2.30 -0.10 -9.42
CA GLN A 29 -3.04 -1.24 -8.90
C GLN A 29 -3.37 -1.07 -7.41
N CYS A 30 -2.43 -0.55 -6.61
CA CYS A 30 -2.66 -0.30 -5.20
C CYS A 30 -3.77 0.74 -4.93
N THR A 31 -3.99 1.70 -5.83
CA THR A 31 -4.99 2.76 -5.64
C THR A 31 -6.39 2.40 -6.14
N ARG A 32 -6.57 1.30 -6.89
CA ARG A 32 -7.89 0.90 -7.41
C ARG A 32 -8.97 0.76 -6.32
N PRO A 33 -8.70 0.13 -5.16
CA PRO A 33 -9.71 0.06 -4.09
C PRO A 33 -10.06 1.45 -3.54
N LEU A 34 -9.08 2.36 -3.51
CA LEU A 34 -9.25 3.72 -3.01
C LEU A 34 -10.04 4.60 -3.98
N GLN A 35 -9.97 4.30 -5.28
CA GLN A 35 -10.71 5.03 -6.31
C GLN A 35 -12.21 4.96 -6.08
N LEU A 36 -12.71 3.83 -5.56
CA LEU A 36 -14.12 3.63 -5.23
C LEU A 36 -14.60 4.63 -4.17
N LEU A 37 -13.76 5.00 -3.20
CA LEU A 37 -14.07 6.03 -2.20
C LEU A 37 -14.02 7.46 -2.77
N SER A 38 -13.14 7.72 -3.74
CA SER A 38 -12.99 9.04 -4.33
C SER A 38 -14.00 9.35 -5.44
N ALA A 39 -14.53 8.32 -6.13
CA ALA A 39 -15.58 8.46 -7.13
C ALA A 39 -16.96 8.73 -6.50
N THR A 40 -17.08 8.44 -5.22
CA THR A 40 -18.28 8.66 -4.43
C THR A 40 -18.16 9.97 -3.66
N SER A 41 -18.24 11.09 -4.39
CA SER A 41 -18.40 12.42 -3.78
C SER A 41 -19.68 12.56 -2.91
N GLU A 42 -20.52 11.52 -2.88
CA GLU A 42 -21.78 11.41 -2.13
C GLU A 42 -21.70 10.40 -0.96
N LEU A 43 -20.51 9.89 -0.61
CA LEU A 43 -20.39 8.86 0.44
C LEU A 43 -20.60 9.38 1.88
N SER A 44 -20.83 10.69 2.06
CA SER A 44 -21.26 11.23 3.36
C SER A 44 -22.73 10.93 3.70
N PHE A 45 -23.51 10.32 2.79
CA PHE A 45 -24.94 10.06 3.05
C PHE A 45 -25.46 8.65 2.66
N VAL A 46 -24.80 7.90 1.77
CA VAL A 46 -25.41 6.65 1.22
C VAL A 46 -24.40 5.51 0.96
N THR A 47 -23.55 5.17 1.93
CA THR A 47 -23.15 3.76 2.04
C THR A 47 -23.72 3.23 3.35
N LYS A 48 -24.51 2.17 3.26
CA LYS A 48 -24.93 1.47 4.47
C LYS A 48 -23.67 0.96 5.14
N LYS A 49 -23.65 0.98 6.47
CA LYS A 49 -22.52 0.50 7.25
C LYS A 49 -22.09 -0.91 6.81
N GLU A 50 -23.04 -1.79 6.48
CA GLU A 50 -22.72 -3.13 5.95
C GLU A 50 -21.98 -3.12 4.60
N GLU A 51 -22.24 -2.16 3.73
CA GLU A 51 -21.53 -2.02 2.44
C GLU A 51 -20.11 -1.49 2.66
N LEU A 52 -19.94 -0.58 3.61
CA LEU A 52 -18.63 -0.08 4.00
C LEU A 52 -17.77 -1.16 4.66
N ASP A 53 -18.34 -1.92 5.59
CA ASP A 53 -17.66 -3.04 6.27
C ASP A 53 -17.17 -4.11 5.27
N GLN A 54 -17.88 -4.31 4.15
CA GLN A 54 -17.46 -5.20 3.07
C GLN A 54 -16.30 -4.65 2.24
N LEU A 55 -16.17 -3.32 2.13
CA LEU A 55 -15.10 -2.65 1.36
C LEU A 55 -13.81 -2.49 2.17
N CYS A 56 -13.90 -2.42 3.50
CA CYS A 56 -12.77 -2.18 4.38
C CYS A 56 -11.57 -3.13 4.19
N PRO A 57 -11.74 -4.45 3.98
CA PRO A 57 -10.62 -5.34 3.66
C PRO A 57 -9.83 -4.92 2.41
N ASP A 58 -10.52 -4.49 1.35
CA ASP A 58 -9.89 -4.07 0.11
C ASP A 58 -9.18 -2.71 0.26
N LEU A 59 -9.75 -1.81 1.07
CA LEU A 59 -9.14 -0.52 1.40
C LEU A 59 -7.85 -0.71 2.21
N HIS A 60 -7.87 -1.55 3.24
CA HIS A 60 -6.66 -1.89 3.99
C HIS A 60 -5.62 -2.61 3.13
N ALA A 61 -6.05 -3.50 2.23
CA ALA A 61 -5.15 -4.15 1.28
C ALA A 61 -4.48 -3.12 0.34
N GLY A 62 -5.22 -2.14 -0.16
CA GLY A 62 -4.69 -1.01 -0.94
C GLY A 62 -3.65 -0.20 -0.16
N LEU A 63 -3.95 0.19 1.07
CA LEU A 63 -3.01 0.91 1.95
C LEU A 63 -1.73 0.09 2.21
N HIS A 64 -1.88 -1.21 2.46
CA HIS A 64 -0.73 -2.10 2.66
C HIS A 64 0.13 -2.22 1.39
N CYS A 65 -0.50 -2.31 0.21
CA CYS A 65 0.18 -2.32 -1.09
C CYS A 65 1.01 -1.05 -1.29
N ILE A 66 0.41 0.13 -1.05
CA ILE A 66 1.09 1.43 -1.14
C ILE A 66 2.28 1.49 -0.17
N ARG A 67 2.11 1.02 1.07
CA ARG A 67 3.17 0.98 2.08
C ARG A 67 4.32 0.06 1.68
N SER A 68 4.03 -1.08 1.05
CA SER A 68 5.05 -1.99 0.51
C SER A 68 5.81 -1.33 -0.65
N TYR A 69 5.08 -0.76 -1.62
CA TYR A 69 5.65 -0.06 -2.77
C TYR A 69 6.60 1.07 -2.32
N THR A 70 6.15 1.94 -1.41
CA THR A 70 6.97 3.07 -0.91
C THR A 70 8.20 2.63 -0.11
N ARG A 71 8.20 1.44 0.49
CA ARG A 71 9.39 0.90 1.18
C ARG A 71 10.42 0.35 0.20
N ARG A 72 9.97 -0.26 -0.89
CA ARG A 72 10.79 -0.90 -1.91
C ARG A 72 11.32 0.10 -2.94
N CYS A 73 10.46 1.00 -3.38
CA CYS A 73 10.66 1.80 -4.58
C CYS A 73 11.00 3.27 -4.35
N MET A 74 10.99 3.74 -3.11
CA MET A 74 11.24 5.14 -2.78
C MET A 74 12.37 5.31 -1.79
N ASN A 75 13.19 6.35 -2.00
CA ASN A 75 14.14 6.79 -0.98
C ASN A 75 13.42 7.52 0.17
N ILE A 76 14.16 7.84 1.24
CA ILE A 76 13.58 8.41 2.45
C ILE A 76 12.83 9.74 2.22
N HIS A 77 13.31 10.59 1.31
CA HIS A 77 12.68 11.87 1.00
C HIS A 77 11.42 11.70 0.15
N GLN A 78 11.48 10.83 -0.85
CA GLN A 78 10.32 10.47 -1.67
C GLN A 78 9.22 9.85 -0.81
N ARG A 79 9.59 8.94 0.10
CA ARG A 79 8.66 8.29 1.03
C ARG A 79 8.05 9.29 2.02
N ASP A 80 8.84 10.21 2.58
CA ASP A 80 8.32 11.25 3.48
C ASP A 80 7.30 12.16 2.77
N HIS A 81 7.63 12.61 1.56
CA HIS A 81 6.71 13.40 0.75
C HIS A 81 5.43 12.62 0.42
N PHE A 82 5.58 11.36 -0.01
CA PHE A 82 4.45 10.50 -0.36
C PHE A 82 3.55 10.21 0.85
N ASN A 83 4.13 9.91 2.02
CA ASN A 83 3.37 9.68 3.24
C ASN A 83 2.52 10.89 3.65
N LYS A 84 3.02 12.12 3.43
CA LYS A 84 2.24 13.34 3.67
C LYS A 84 1.03 13.44 2.75
N LEU A 85 1.18 13.07 1.47
CA LEU A 85 0.08 13.07 0.50
C LEU A 85 -1.00 12.06 0.86
N TYR A 86 -0.62 10.87 1.32
CA TYR A 86 -1.56 9.78 1.63
C TYR A 86 -2.03 9.76 3.09
N HIS A 87 -1.52 10.65 3.94
CA HIS A 87 -1.91 10.70 5.36
C HIS A 87 -3.43 10.90 5.50
N GLY A 88 -4.01 11.87 4.80
CA GLY A 88 -5.45 12.12 4.87
C GLY A 88 -6.30 10.94 4.40
N THR A 89 -5.85 10.22 3.36
CA THR A 89 -6.53 9.00 2.88
C THR A 89 -6.49 7.88 3.93
N ASN A 90 -5.35 7.72 4.61
CA ASN A 90 -5.22 6.76 5.70
C ASN A 90 -6.15 7.08 6.88
N GLU A 91 -6.22 8.35 7.29
CA GLU A 91 -7.11 8.79 8.38
C GLU A 91 -8.58 8.53 8.04
N VAL A 92 -9.02 8.90 6.82
CA VAL A 92 -10.40 8.69 6.39
C VAL A 92 -10.76 7.20 6.35
N ILE A 93 -9.88 6.34 5.84
CA ILE A 93 -10.14 4.89 5.81
C ILE A 93 -10.20 4.34 7.24
N HIS A 94 -9.32 4.79 8.13
CA HIS A 94 -9.35 4.38 9.54
C HIS A 94 -10.66 4.82 10.21
N GLU A 95 -11.11 6.06 10.01
CA GLU A 95 -12.40 6.56 10.54
C GLU A 95 -13.62 5.82 9.98
N LEU A 96 -13.57 5.44 8.70
CA LEU A 96 -14.64 4.71 8.03
C LEU A 96 -14.69 3.23 8.42
N CYS A 97 -13.54 2.59 8.58
CA CYS A 97 -13.41 1.14 8.72
C CYS A 97 -13.16 0.66 10.15
N GLU A 98 -12.68 1.53 11.03
CA GLU A 98 -12.63 1.25 12.45
C GLU A 98 -13.86 1.88 13.10
N GLU A 99 -14.85 1.05 13.43
CA GLU A 99 -15.91 1.46 14.34
C GLU A 99 -15.27 2.08 15.58
N GLY A 100 -15.64 3.32 15.89
CA GLY A 100 -15.02 4.08 16.97
C GLY A 100 -14.97 3.27 18.27
N SER A 101 -13.76 2.88 18.69
CA SER A 101 -13.50 2.47 20.07
C SER A 101 -13.46 3.71 20.98
N TYR A 102 -14.50 4.55 20.94
CA TYR A 102 -14.72 5.56 21.99
C TYR A 102 -15.84 5.17 22.97
N GLN A 103 -16.33 3.92 22.91
CA GLN A 103 -17.26 3.41 23.92
C GLN A 103 -17.05 1.92 24.20
N GLU A 104 -15.87 1.49 24.66
CA GLU A 104 -15.85 0.42 25.65
C GLU A 104 -14.59 0.45 26.52
N GLY A 105 -14.81 0.72 27.82
CA GLY A 105 -13.95 0.24 28.89
C GLY A 105 -12.59 0.90 29.07
N THR A 106 -12.50 1.80 30.04
CA THR A 106 -11.45 1.67 31.06
C THR A 106 -11.12 0.19 31.35
N LEU A 107 -9.83 -0.16 31.24
CA LEU A 107 -9.12 -1.31 31.85
C LEU A 107 -8.70 -2.49 30.94
N SER A 108 -7.42 -2.51 30.56
CA SER A 108 -6.45 -3.58 30.91
C SER A 108 -5.02 -3.11 30.68
#